data_AF-A0A1B6GSU1-F1
#
_entry.id   AF-A0A1B6GSU1-F1
#
_cell.length_a   1.000
_cell.length_b   1.000
_cell.length_c   1.000
_cell.angle_alpha   90.00
_cell.angle_beta   90.00
_cell.angle_gamma   90.00
#
_symmetry.space_group_name_H-M   'P 1'
#
loop_
_entity.id
_entity.type
_entity.pdbx_description
1 polymer ?
#
loop_
_entity_poly.entity_id
_entity_poly.type
_entity_poly.pdbx_seq_one_letter_code
_entity_poly.pdbx_strand_id
1 'polypeptide(L)'
;MPPNVTSAPNGIQYEDETMDPLIPSMEKYDGYPKQLPGEEYKRELVWRNIILFAYLHLAALYGAYLMITAASWPTVFWAILLYHFSGWGITAGAHRLWAHRSYKANVPLRIILVLFNTLAFENHVIEWARDHRVHHKFSETNADPHNANRGFFFSHVGWLLCRKHPDVIAKGKGIVGVLQQV
;
A
#
# COMPACT_ATOMS: atom_id res chain seq x y z
N MET A 1 -4.60 12.65 26.51
CA MET A 1 -5.27 11.52 27.18
C MET A 1 -6.14 10.85 26.12
N PRO A 2 -5.80 9.66 25.61
CA PRO A 2 -6.70 8.96 24.72
C PRO A 2 -8.00 8.60 25.48
N PRO A 3 -9.17 8.64 24.82
CA PRO A 3 -10.45 8.38 25.47
C PRO A 3 -10.54 6.92 25.91
N ASN A 4 -11.16 6.71 27.08
CA ASN A 4 -11.39 5.41 27.68
C ASN A 4 -12.50 4.70 26.88
N VAL A 5 -12.14 3.77 26.00
CA VAL A 5 -13.11 3.02 25.17
C VAL A 5 -13.38 1.68 25.84
N THR A 6 -14.55 1.54 26.43
CA THR A 6 -15.05 0.26 26.93
C THR A 6 -15.40 -0.65 25.74
N SER A 7 -15.05 -1.93 25.87
CA SER A 7 -15.28 -3.01 24.90
C SER A 7 -16.76 -3.40 24.79
N ALA A 8 -17.59 -2.47 24.29
CA ALA A 8 -18.95 -2.78 23.86
C ALA A 8 -18.91 -3.43 22.46
N PRO A 9 -19.73 -4.46 22.19
CA PRO A 9 -19.73 -5.21 20.94
C PRO A 9 -20.46 -4.40 19.85
N ASN A 10 -19.85 -3.31 19.39
CA ASN A 10 -20.41 -2.41 18.38
C ASN A 10 -20.24 -2.95 16.95
N GLY A 11 -19.89 -4.23 16.79
CA GLY A 11 -19.68 -4.88 15.48
C GLY A 11 -18.46 -4.39 14.70
N ILE A 12 -17.69 -3.47 15.28
CA ILE A 12 -16.39 -3.00 14.79
C ILE A 12 -15.35 -3.94 15.42
N GLN A 13 -14.73 -4.79 14.60
CA GLN A 13 -13.59 -5.60 15.04
C GLN A 13 -12.39 -4.68 15.15
N TYR A 14 -11.91 -4.48 16.37
CA TYR A 14 -10.69 -3.73 16.64
C TYR A 14 -9.47 -4.58 16.24
N GLU A 15 -8.35 -3.93 15.89
CA GLU A 15 -7.15 -4.65 15.41
C GLU A 15 -6.63 -5.66 16.43
N ASP A 16 -6.80 -5.40 17.73
CA ASP A 16 -6.42 -6.27 18.85
C ASP A 16 -7.20 -7.59 18.88
N GLU A 17 -8.49 -7.60 18.53
CA GLU A 17 -9.32 -8.81 18.46
C GLU A 17 -8.93 -9.74 17.28
N THR A 18 -8.23 -9.21 16.28
CA THR A 18 -7.74 -10.00 15.12
C THR A 18 -6.27 -10.40 15.23
N MET A 19 -5.61 -10.05 16.34
CA MET A 19 -4.23 -10.46 16.59
C MET A 19 -4.18 -11.93 17.01
N ASP A 20 -3.45 -12.73 16.25
CA ASP A 20 -2.97 -14.03 16.69
C ASP A 20 -2.18 -13.82 18.01
N PRO A 21 -2.45 -14.56 19.09
CA PRO A 21 -1.72 -14.45 20.36
C PRO A 21 -0.20 -14.70 20.23
N LEU A 22 0.26 -15.20 19.07
CA LEU A 22 1.68 -15.32 18.72
C LEU A 22 2.31 -14.00 18.22
N ILE A 23 1.54 -12.94 18.03
CA ILE A 23 2.01 -11.61 17.65
C ILE A 23 2.20 -10.77 18.93
N PRO A 24 3.44 -10.39 19.30
CA PRO A 24 3.69 -9.59 20.49
C PRO A 24 2.98 -8.22 20.41
N SER A 25 2.49 -7.75 21.56
CA SER A 25 1.84 -6.44 21.74
C SER A 25 2.70 -5.28 21.24
N MET A 26 2.05 -4.18 20.84
CA MET A 26 2.68 -2.95 20.32
C MET A 26 3.84 -2.43 21.19
N GLU A 27 3.75 -2.59 22.52
CA GLU A 27 4.83 -2.21 23.46
C GLU A 27 6.19 -2.86 23.14
N LYS A 28 6.23 -4.01 22.46
CA LYS A 28 7.50 -4.69 22.14
C LYS A 28 8.23 -4.08 20.94
N TYR A 29 7.61 -3.19 20.17
CA TYR A 29 8.18 -2.67 18.93
C TYR A 29 8.82 -1.28 19.04
N ASP A 30 8.62 -0.57 20.15
CA ASP A 30 9.27 0.72 20.45
C ASP A 30 10.81 0.63 20.55
N GLY A 31 11.36 -0.59 20.58
CA GLY A 31 12.80 -0.87 20.67
C GLY A 31 13.48 -1.29 19.37
N TYR A 32 12.81 -1.29 18.21
CA TYR A 32 13.50 -1.64 16.96
C TYR A 32 14.44 -0.50 16.55
N PRO A 33 15.74 -0.77 16.35
CA PRO A 33 16.70 0.26 16.02
C PRO A 33 16.33 0.89 14.67
N LYS A 34 16.15 2.22 14.67
CA LYS A 34 15.93 3.05 13.47
C LYS A 34 17.03 2.88 12.40
N GLN A 35 18.19 2.37 12.83
CA GLN A 35 19.23 1.69 12.08
C GLN A 35 20.13 1.03 13.13
N LEU A 36 20.54 -0.23 12.95
CA LEU A 36 21.72 -0.69 13.69
C LEU A 36 22.92 0.11 13.16
N PRO A 37 23.71 0.78 14.00
CA PRO A 37 24.86 1.54 13.54
C PRO A 37 25.85 0.56 12.88
N GLY A 38 26.08 0.71 11.56
CA GLY A 38 27.10 -0.03 10.81
C GLY A 38 26.61 -0.94 9.69
N GLU A 39 25.29 -1.21 9.56
CA GLU A 39 24.77 -1.96 8.41
C GLU A 39 24.39 -0.99 7.27
N GLU A 40 25.37 -0.66 6.43
CA GLU A 40 25.14 0.08 5.19
C GLU A 40 24.43 -0.84 4.18
N TYR A 41 23.10 -0.94 4.27
CA TYR A 41 22.31 -1.69 3.28
C TYR A 41 22.51 -1.06 1.89
N LYS A 42 23.30 -1.72 1.04
CA LYS A 42 23.50 -1.33 -0.35
C LYS A 42 22.21 -1.61 -1.13
N ARG A 43 21.55 -0.54 -1.58
CA ARG A 43 20.32 -0.64 -2.36
C ARG A 43 20.62 -1.25 -3.72
N GLU A 44 20.05 -2.43 -3.97
CA GLU A 44 20.12 -3.06 -5.28
C GLU A 44 19.06 -2.46 -6.21
N LEU A 45 19.50 -1.76 -7.25
CA LEU A 45 18.61 -1.15 -8.23
C LEU A 45 18.01 -2.21 -9.17
N VAL A 46 16.72 -2.03 -9.47
CA VAL A 46 15.98 -2.86 -10.42
C VAL A 46 15.80 -2.06 -11.71
N TRP A 47 16.79 -2.15 -12.60
CA TRP A 47 16.83 -1.37 -13.85
C TRP A 47 15.59 -1.51 -14.73
N ARG A 48 14.98 -2.70 -14.76
CA ARG A 48 13.70 -2.90 -15.45
C ARG A 48 12.62 -1.95 -14.93
N ASN A 49 12.49 -1.82 -13.62
CA ASN A 49 11.49 -0.93 -13.01
C ASN A 49 11.83 0.52 -13.31
N ILE A 50 13.10 0.90 -13.21
CA ILE A 50 13.58 2.26 -13.54
C ILE A 50 13.17 2.64 -14.97
N ILE A 51 13.46 1.78 -15.94
CA ILE A 51 13.13 2.03 -17.36
C ILE A 51 11.61 2.13 -17.56
N LEU A 52 10.83 1.21 -16.96
CA LEU A 52 9.37 1.21 -17.08
C LEU A 52 8.72 2.44 -16.43
N PHE A 53 9.18 2.86 -15.26
CA PHE A 53 8.69 4.08 -14.61
C PHE A 53 9.10 5.32 -15.39
N ALA A 54 10.33 5.40 -15.92
CA ALA A 54 10.74 6.52 -16.76
C ALA A 54 9.85 6.62 -18.01
N TYR A 55 9.62 5.50 -18.70
CA TYR A 55 8.71 5.45 -19.85
C TYR A 55 7.28 5.86 -19.48
N LEU A 56 6.74 5.34 -18.36
CA LEU A 56 5.40 5.68 -17.89
C LEU A 56 5.22 7.19 -17.69
N HIS A 57 6.18 7.86 -17.05
CA HIS A 57 6.09 9.30 -16.81
C HIS A 57 6.23 10.11 -18.10
N LEU A 58 7.13 9.73 -19.01
CA LEU A 58 7.25 10.37 -20.32
C LEU A 58 5.97 10.21 -21.15
N ALA A 59 5.39 9.00 -21.17
CA ALA A 59 4.14 8.72 -21.84
C ALA A 59 2.97 9.51 -21.21
N ALA A 60 2.93 9.66 -19.88
CA ALA A 60 1.92 10.46 -19.20
C ALA A 60 2.02 11.95 -19.56
N LEU A 61 3.24 12.52 -19.60
CA LEU A 61 3.46 13.91 -20.02
C LEU A 61 3.02 14.13 -21.47
N TYR A 62 3.37 13.21 -22.37
CA TYR A 62 2.94 13.28 -23.76
C TYR A 62 1.41 13.10 -23.90
N GLY A 63 0.82 12.19 -23.13
CA GLY A 63 -0.63 12.01 -23.06
C GLY A 63 -1.35 13.28 -22.59
N ALA A 64 -0.83 13.95 -21.57
CA ALA A 64 -1.37 15.23 -21.09
C ALA A 64 -1.29 16.34 -22.17
N TYR A 65 -0.18 16.39 -22.91
CA TYR A 65 -0.06 17.29 -24.06
C TYR A 65 -1.12 16.99 -25.14
N LEU A 66 -1.32 15.71 -25.50
CA LEU A 66 -2.32 15.30 -26.48
C LEU A 66 -3.75 15.58 -26.00
N MET A 67 -4.02 15.43 -24.71
CA MET A 67 -5.33 15.75 -24.12
C MET A 67 -5.74 17.21 -24.36
N ILE A 68 -4.77 18.12 -24.42
CA ILE A 68 -5.01 19.56 -24.63
C ILE A 68 -5.04 19.90 -26.12
N THR A 69 -4.22 19.24 -26.94
CA THR A 69 -3.97 19.68 -28.32
C THR A 69 -4.73 18.91 -29.39
N ALA A 70 -5.07 17.64 -29.14
CA ALA A 70 -5.55 16.73 -30.20
C ALA A 70 -6.69 15.80 -29.77
N ALA A 71 -6.81 15.45 -28.49
CA ALA A 71 -7.78 14.47 -28.04
C ALA A 71 -9.22 14.99 -28.13
N SER A 72 -10.14 14.10 -28.49
CA SER A 72 -11.57 14.40 -28.44
C SER A 72 -12.05 14.54 -26.98
N TRP A 73 -13.04 15.41 -26.74
CA TRP A 73 -13.65 15.56 -25.41
C TRP A 73 -14.15 14.25 -24.80
N PRO A 74 -14.79 13.32 -25.55
CA PRO A 74 -15.13 12.00 -25.03
C PRO A 74 -13.93 11.20 -24.52
N THR A 75 -12.79 11.26 -25.22
CA THR A 75 -11.55 10.60 -24.78
C THR A 75 -11.03 11.18 -23.46
N VAL A 76 -11.03 12.50 -23.35
CA VAL A 76 -10.61 13.21 -22.12
C VAL A 76 -11.50 12.84 -20.95
N PHE A 77 -12.82 12.89 -21.14
CA PHE A 77 -13.79 12.50 -20.12
C PHE A 77 -13.62 11.03 -19.70
N TRP A 78 -13.42 10.13 -20.67
CA TRP A 78 -13.19 8.72 -20.39
C TRP A 78 -11.91 8.48 -19.56
N ALA A 79 -10.81 9.19 -19.88
CA ALA A 79 -9.58 9.10 -19.09
C ALA A 79 -9.79 9.57 -17.65
N ILE A 80 -10.54 10.65 -17.44
CA ILE A 80 -10.88 11.15 -16.09
C ILE A 80 -11.75 10.15 -15.34
N LEU A 81 -12.73 9.51 -15.98
CA LEU A 81 -13.54 8.46 -15.36
C LEU A 81 -12.70 7.27 -14.92
N LEU A 82 -11.81 6.78 -15.79
CA LEU A 82 -10.91 5.68 -15.46
C LEU A 82 -10.01 6.01 -14.27
N TYR A 83 -9.50 7.24 -14.18
CA TYR A 83 -8.73 7.72 -13.02
C TYR A 83 -9.52 7.66 -11.71
N HIS A 84 -10.81 8.03 -11.73
CA HIS A 84 -11.64 7.95 -10.53
C HIS A 84 -11.96 6.51 -10.15
N PHE A 85 -12.28 5.66 -11.13
CA PHE A 85 -12.52 4.25 -10.89
C PHE A 85 -11.29 3.56 -10.31
N SER A 86 -10.10 3.80 -10.87
CA SER A 86 -8.85 3.27 -10.30
C SER A 86 -8.60 3.79 -8.88
N GLY A 87 -8.83 5.08 -8.64
CA GLY A 87 -8.72 5.69 -7.31
C GLY A 87 -9.65 5.05 -6.28
N TRP A 88 -10.88 4.70 -6.64
CA TRP A 88 -11.81 3.98 -5.75
C TRP A 88 -11.37 2.53 -5.51
N GLY A 89 -10.78 1.88 -6.51
CA GLY A 89 -10.16 0.56 -6.36
C GLY A 89 -9.11 0.52 -5.25
N ILE A 90 -8.25 1.54 -5.18
CA ILE A 90 -7.25 1.66 -4.11
C ILE A 90 -7.88 2.12 -2.80
N THR A 91 -8.58 3.25 -2.80
CA THR A 91 -9.00 3.92 -1.56
C THR A 91 -10.15 3.21 -0.86
N ALA A 92 -11.22 2.86 -1.57
CA ALA A 92 -12.35 2.14 -1.01
C ALA A 92 -12.06 0.64 -0.92
N GLY A 93 -11.39 0.10 -1.93
CA GLY A 93 -10.97 -1.30 -1.99
C GLY A 93 -9.71 -1.58 -1.17
N ALA A 94 -8.54 -1.57 -1.83
CA ALA A 94 -7.27 -2.07 -1.29
C ALA A 94 -6.99 -1.58 0.14
N HIS A 95 -7.21 -0.29 0.37
CA HIS A 95 -6.96 0.39 1.62
C HIS A 95 -8.04 0.10 2.68
N ARG A 96 -9.27 0.58 2.50
CA ARG A 96 -10.30 0.52 3.55
C ARG A 96 -10.92 -0.86 3.73
N LEU A 97 -11.19 -1.59 2.65
CA LEU A 97 -11.83 -2.89 2.70
C LEU A 97 -10.85 -4.00 3.07
N TRP A 98 -9.75 -4.13 2.32
CA TRP A 98 -8.86 -5.29 2.46
C TRP A 98 -7.72 -5.06 3.45
N ALA A 99 -7.07 -3.89 3.45
CA ALA A 99 -6.00 -3.62 4.41
C ALA A 99 -6.56 -3.36 5.82
N HIS A 100 -7.52 -2.44 5.97
CA HIS A 100 -8.02 -1.99 7.27
C HIS A 100 -9.33 -2.63 7.75
N ARG A 101 -10.03 -3.41 6.90
CA ARG A 101 -11.32 -4.05 7.25
C ARG A 101 -12.35 -3.08 7.86
N SER A 102 -12.35 -1.82 7.45
CA SER A 102 -13.19 -0.78 8.05
C SER A 102 -14.69 -0.94 7.77
N TYR A 103 -15.05 -1.81 6.82
CA TYR A 103 -16.43 -2.15 6.50
C TYR A 103 -16.53 -3.54 5.86
N LYS A 104 -17.75 -4.09 5.79
CA LYS A 104 -18.05 -5.35 5.10
C LYS A 104 -18.74 -5.06 3.77
N ALA A 105 -18.20 -5.60 2.68
CA ALA A 105 -18.79 -5.52 1.34
C ALA A 105 -19.41 -6.87 0.94
N ASN A 106 -20.55 -6.83 0.25
CA ASN A 106 -21.12 -8.00 -0.41
C ASN A 106 -20.30 -8.39 -1.66
N VAL A 107 -20.53 -9.59 -2.19
CA VAL A 107 -19.77 -10.12 -3.34
C VAL A 107 -19.78 -9.19 -4.56
N PRO A 108 -20.92 -8.61 -4.98
CA PRO A 108 -20.94 -7.69 -6.12
C PRO A 108 -20.00 -6.49 -5.94
N LEU A 109 -20.05 -5.83 -4.77
CA LEU A 109 -19.18 -4.68 -4.50
C LEU A 109 -17.70 -5.10 -4.43
N ARG A 110 -17.39 -6.26 -3.84
CA ARG A 110 -16.02 -6.81 -3.83
C ARG A 110 -15.49 -7.01 -5.25
N ILE A 111 -16.30 -7.56 -6.15
CA ILE A 111 -15.92 -7.77 -7.57
C ILE A 111 -15.65 -6.42 -8.24
N ILE A 112 -16.55 -5.44 -8.09
CA ILE A 112 -16.39 -4.10 -8.67
C ILE A 112 -15.07 -3.46 -8.19
N LEU A 113 -14.80 -3.52 -6.88
CA LEU A 113 -13.60 -2.92 -6.30
C LEU A 113 -12.31 -3.62 -6.75
N VAL A 114 -12.33 -4.95 -6.98
CA VAL A 114 -11.16 -5.67 -7.54
C VAL A 114 -10.92 -5.27 -9.00
N LEU A 115 -11.98 -5.13 -9.80
CA LEU A 115 -11.86 -4.65 -11.19
C LEU A 115 -11.27 -3.24 -11.22
N PHE A 116 -11.76 -2.36 -10.36
CA PHE A 116 -11.23 -1.01 -10.20
C PHE A 116 -9.78 -0.99 -9.71
N ASN A 117 -9.40 -1.85 -8.76
CA ASN A 117 -8.00 -2.00 -8.32
C ASN A 117 -7.10 -2.45 -9.48
N THR A 118 -7.61 -3.31 -10.36
CA THR A 118 -6.85 -3.77 -11.54
C THR A 118 -6.53 -2.63 -12.49
N LEU A 119 -7.44 -1.64 -12.64
CA LEU A 119 -7.19 -0.42 -13.41
C LEU A 119 -6.07 0.44 -12.81
N ALA A 120 -5.91 0.44 -11.49
CA ALA A 120 -4.91 1.25 -10.79
C ALA A 120 -3.47 0.75 -10.98
N PHE A 121 -3.30 -0.54 -11.26
CA PHE A 121 -1.99 -1.15 -11.53
C PHE A 121 -0.96 -0.99 -10.39
N GLU A 122 -1.40 -0.90 -9.13
CA GLU A 122 -0.53 -0.82 -7.94
C GLU A 122 -0.25 -2.19 -7.30
N ASN A 123 -0.02 -3.22 -8.12
CA ASN A 123 0.01 -4.64 -7.73
C ASN A 123 -1.36 -5.21 -7.32
N HIS A 124 -1.40 -6.53 -7.12
CA HIS A 124 -2.62 -7.22 -6.72
C HIS A 124 -2.97 -6.92 -5.26
N VAL A 125 -4.27 -6.91 -4.97
CA VAL A 125 -4.84 -6.47 -3.68
C VAL A 125 -4.22 -7.14 -2.45
N ILE A 126 -3.86 -8.41 -2.52
CA ILE A 126 -3.26 -9.16 -1.41
C ILE A 126 -1.87 -8.62 -1.07
N GLU A 127 -1.04 -8.33 -2.07
CA GLU A 127 0.30 -7.78 -1.86
C GLU A 127 0.23 -6.34 -1.38
N TRP A 128 -0.66 -5.53 -1.99
CA TRP A 128 -0.90 -4.16 -1.56
C TRP A 128 -1.32 -4.11 -0.09
N ALA A 129 -2.33 -4.91 0.30
CA ALA A 129 -2.82 -4.96 1.68
C ALA A 129 -1.76 -5.46 2.67
N ARG A 130 -0.93 -6.45 2.27
CA ARG A 130 0.20 -6.91 3.08
C ARG A 130 1.18 -5.78 3.33
N ASP A 131 1.67 -5.15 2.27
CA ASP A 131 2.70 -4.10 2.36
C ASP A 131 2.17 -2.89 3.14
N HIS A 132 0.89 -2.53 2.95
CA HIS A 132 0.22 -1.45 3.67
C HIS A 132 0.13 -1.71 5.19
N ARG A 133 -0.19 -2.94 5.60
CA ARG A 133 -0.20 -3.33 7.01
C ARG A 133 1.20 -3.36 7.62
N VAL A 134 2.20 -3.81 6.85
CA VAL A 134 3.61 -3.74 7.27
C VAL A 134 4.00 -2.27 7.48
N HIS A 135 3.65 -1.38 6.56
CA HIS A 135 3.91 0.04 6.68
C HIS A 135 3.30 0.63 7.95
N HIS A 136 2.00 0.41 8.21
CA HIS A 136 1.37 0.93 9.42
C HIS A 136 2.01 0.39 10.70
N LYS A 137 2.34 -0.91 10.74
CA LYS A 137 2.87 -1.57 11.94
C LYS A 137 4.32 -1.21 12.23
N PHE A 138 5.14 -0.99 11.20
CA PHE A 138 6.57 -0.77 11.33
C PHE A 138 7.03 0.55 10.73
N SER A 139 6.14 1.54 10.70
CA SER A 139 6.36 2.85 10.12
C SER A 139 7.70 3.44 10.56
N GLU A 140 8.40 4.07 9.63
CA GLU A 140 9.68 4.74 9.88
C GLU A 140 10.84 3.83 10.34
N THR A 141 10.70 2.50 10.18
CA THR A 141 11.77 1.51 10.42
C THR A 141 12.26 0.87 9.11
N ASN A 142 13.28 0.01 9.18
CA ASN A 142 13.73 -0.76 8.01
C ASN A 142 12.70 -1.76 7.45
N ALA A 143 11.70 -2.12 8.25
CA ALA A 143 10.61 -2.99 7.82
C ALA A 143 9.50 -2.22 7.09
N ASP A 144 9.49 -0.88 7.13
CA ASP A 144 8.58 -0.07 6.33
C ASP A 144 8.99 -0.08 4.84
N PRO A 145 8.12 -0.59 3.93
CA PRO A 145 8.41 -0.62 2.50
C PRO A 145 8.81 0.72 1.91
N HIS A 146 8.24 1.81 2.40
CA HIS A 146 8.41 3.18 1.89
C HIS A 146 8.77 4.17 3.00
N ASN A 147 9.62 3.73 3.93
CA ASN A 147 10.19 4.49 5.04
C ASN A 147 10.57 5.94 4.66
N ALA A 148 9.89 6.93 5.25
CA ALA A 148 10.09 8.34 4.94
C ALA A 148 11.44 8.88 5.46
N ASN A 149 12.03 8.31 6.52
CA ASN A 149 13.38 8.64 6.98
C ASN A 149 14.47 8.38 5.93
N ARG A 150 14.19 7.60 4.88
CA ARG A 150 15.11 7.41 3.74
C ARG A 150 15.05 8.54 2.69
N GLY A 151 14.22 9.56 2.95
CA GLY A 151 14.08 10.76 2.15
C GLY A 151 12.89 10.73 1.19
N PHE A 152 12.44 11.92 0.79
CA PHE A 152 11.26 12.13 -0.07
C PHE A 152 11.27 11.27 -1.34
N PHE A 153 12.40 11.24 -2.06
CA PHE A 153 12.47 10.46 -3.30
C PHE A 153 12.25 8.96 -3.05
N PHE A 154 12.80 8.43 -1.95
CA PHE A 154 12.64 7.01 -1.61
C PHE A 154 11.18 6.67 -1.30
N SER A 155 10.52 7.44 -0.41
CA SER A 155 9.13 7.17 -0.02
C SER A 155 8.14 7.44 -1.15
N HIS A 156 8.45 8.36 -2.07
CA HIS A 156 7.58 8.67 -3.20
C HIS A 156 7.61 7.60 -4.30
N VAL A 157 8.79 7.28 -4.85
CA VAL A 157 8.93 6.33 -5.97
C VAL A 157 10.15 5.43 -5.85
N GLY A 158 11.21 5.88 -5.17
CA GLY A 158 12.48 5.18 -5.11
C GLY A 158 12.39 3.76 -4.53
N TRP A 159 11.46 3.51 -3.59
CA TRP A 159 11.21 2.19 -3.04
C TRP A 159 10.76 1.15 -4.08
N LEU A 160 10.12 1.60 -5.17
CA LEU A 160 9.69 0.75 -6.31
C LEU A 160 10.84 0.44 -7.28
N LEU A 161 11.93 1.20 -7.19
CA LEU A 161 13.07 1.13 -8.13
C LEU A 161 14.22 0.28 -7.61
N CYS A 162 14.13 -0.21 -6.37
CA CYS A 162 15.14 -1.06 -5.74
C CYS A 162 14.52 -2.30 -5.10
N ARG A 163 15.36 -3.27 -4.74
CA ARG A 163 14.93 -4.43 -3.95
C ARG A 163 14.50 -4.00 -2.55
N LYS A 164 13.39 -4.58 -2.09
CA LYS A 164 12.87 -4.41 -0.72
C LYS A 164 13.94 -4.82 0.30
N HIS A 165 14.03 -4.08 1.40
CA HIS A 165 14.92 -4.42 2.50
C HIS A 165 14.54 -5.81 3.09
N PRO A 166 15.49 -6.65 3.52
CA PRO A 166 15.20 -7.97 4.09
C PRO A 166 14.15 -7.95 5.21
N ASP A 167 14.18 -6.92 6.06
CA ASP A 167 13.21 -6.75 7.14
C ASP A 167 11.76 -6.61 6.65
N VAL A 168 11.53 -5.96 5.50
CA VAL A 168 10.20 -5.85 4.89
C VAL A 168 9.67 -7.25 4.55
N ILE A 169 10.53 -8.10 4.00
CA ILE A 169 10.18 -9.48 3.61
C ILE A 169 9.95 -10.33 4.85
N ALA A 170 10.84 -10.25 5.83
CA ALA A 170 10.76 -11.04 7.07
C ALA A 170 9.49 -10.71 7.86
N LYS A 171 9.18 -9.42 8.03
CA LYS A 171 8.00 -8.97 8.77
C LYS A 171 6.70 -9.11 7.97
N GLY A 172 6.76 -9.02 6.65
CA GLY A 172 5.59 -9.23 5.79
C GLY A 172 5.03 -10.67 5.81
N LYS A 173 5.89 -11.69 6.00
CA LYS A 173 5.44 -13.10 6.09
C LYS A 173 4.45 -13.34 7.23
N GLY A 174 4.62 -12.66 8.36
CA GLY A 174 3.74 -12.79 9.53
C GLY A 174 2.35 -12.17 9.35
N ILE A 175 2.13 -11.35 8.32
CA ILE A 175 0.86 -10.66 8.06
C ILE A 175 -0.03 -11.44 7.07
N VAL A 176 0.58 -12.25 6.19
CA VAL A 176 -0.13 -12.96 5.10
C VAL A 176 -1.12 -14.00 5.64
N GLY A 177 -0.83 -14.65 6.78
CA GLY A 177 -1.72 -15.66 7.38
C GLY A 177 -3.13 -15.16 7.71
N VAL A 178 -3.29 -13.84 7.91
CA VAL A 178 -4.58 -13.21 8.25
C VAL A 178 -5.44 -12.92 7.01
N LEU A 179 -4.84 -12.85 5.82
CA LEU A 179 -5.54 -12.50 4.57
C LEU A 179 -6.33 -13.67 3.96
N GLN A 180 -6.04 -14.91 4.35
CA GLN A 180 -6.72 -16.11 3.83
C GLN A 180 -8.10 -16.40 4.46
N GLN A 181 -8.58 -15.54 5.36
CA GLN A 181 -9.85 -15.72 6.08
C GLN A 181 -11.00 -14.81 5.56
N VAL A 182 -10.90 -14.25 4.35
CA VAL A 182 -11.86 -13.28 3.77
C VAL A 182 -12.62 -13.83 2.57
#